data_AF-A0A0F9MZL5-F1
#
_entry.id   AF-A0A0F9MZL5-F1
#
_cell.length_a   1.000
_cell.length_b   1.000
_cell.length_c   1.000
_cell.angle_alpha   90.00
_cell.angle_beta   90.00
_cell.angle_gamma   90.00
#
_symmetry.space_group_name_H-M   'P 1'
#
loop_
_entity.id
_entity.type
_entity.pdbx_description
1 polymer ?
#
loop_
_entity_poly.entity_id
_entity_poly.type
_entity_poly.pdbx_seq_one_letter_code
_entity_poly.pdbx_strand_id
1 'polypeptide(L)'
;MGDDIFVGDEKKKEEEFIAPLKSPEPKEFSSKKIIPREYIPVKLNSLGKLHAPAIIHVRNYNMEDALELSLVDEETALETTMYILNKMIYESFDPVYLHVEELKEILLTVYSNFWSSTLSEFLYPYENEELEFTDFESKERIIAGKQTPNVDIPIKLIKTDVIHKDFKEPIKIKVKDKEVYFRLSRIKDVLESKEYIEKKYLAKEKEFSNVSSQLNSEIESERNKVPEDVRLKYEAYTKKRNFDLVKAIQCQVLIKAFGKKLNTLNEKLKYYTKVDIEFWKAYNRVIEKYATFGINPEVEVKSPLTGKLIIRRFQFRYLDFLRALDVQNDNAYTVSFGE
;
A
#
# COMPACT_ATOMS: atom_id res chain seq x y z
N MET A 1 -50.09 19.12 -41.31
CA MET A 1 -48.95 18.19 -41.27
C MET A 1 -47.75 19.06 -40.98
N GLY A 2 -47.44 19.19 -39.69
CA GLY A 2 -46.28 19.93 -39.21
C GLY A 2 -45.08 19.00 -39.12
N ASP A 3 -43.90 19.61 -39.10
CA ASP A 3 -42.74 19.14 -38.35
C ASP A 3 -41.85 20.38 -38.14
N ASP A 4 -42.11 21.05 -37.01
CA ASP A 4 -41.24 22.08 -36.46
C ASP A 4 -40.03 21.41 -35.81
N ILE A 5 -38.85 21.78 -36.31
CA ILE A 5 -37.56 21.35 -35.80
C ILE A 5 -37.29 22.13 -34.50
N PHE A 6 -37.54 21.48 -33.36
CA PHE A 6 -37.08 21.95 -32.06
C PHE A 6 -35.57 21.70 -31.91
N VAL A 7 -34.80 22.77 -31.92
CA VAL A 7 -33.41 22.80 -31.44
C VAL A 7 -33.48 22.91 -29.92
N GLY A 8 -33.26 21.80 -29.22
CA GLY A 8 -33.15 21.75 -27.77
C GLY A 8 -31.75 22.13 -27.31
N ASP A 9 -31.67 23.25 -26.57
CA ASP A 9 -30.50 23.68 -25.81
C ASP A 9 -30.21 22.68 -24.67
N GLU A 10 -29.33 21.71 -24.91
CA GLU A 10 -28.69 20.92 -23.86
C GLU A 10 -27.23 21.35 -23.71
N LYS A 11 -26.99 22.47 -23.02
CA LYS A 11 -25.68 22.78 -22.46
C LYS A 11 -25.81 23.43 -21.08
N LYS A 12 -25.11 22.80 -20.13
CA LYS A 12 -24.71 23.24 -18.78
C LYS A 12 -25.55 22.67 -17.63
N LYS A 13 -25.10 21.52 -17.12
CA LYS A 13 -25.05 21.18 -15.69
C LYS A 13 -24.20 19.92 -15.52
N GLU A 14 -22.88 20.09 -15.46
CA GLU A 14 -21.95 19.10 -14.92
C GLU A 14 -20.59 19.77 -14.71
N GLU A 15 -20.55 20.67 -13.74
CA GLU A 15 -19.32 21.09 -13.07
C GLU A 15 -19.62 21.11 -11.57
N GLU A 16 -19.78 19.93 -10.98
CA GLU A 16 -19.55 19.78 -9.55
C GLU A 16 -18.04 19.78 -9.32
N PHE A 17 -17.59 20.98 -8.97
CA PHE A 17 -16.24 21.32 -8.55
C PHE A 17 -15.78 20.41 -7.39
N ILE A 18 -14.90 19.46 -7.69
CA ILE A 18 -14.08 18.81 -6.67
C ILE A 18 -13.16 19.91 -6.10
N ALA A 19 -13.49 20.39 -4.91
CA ALA A 19 -12.65 21.37 -4.22
C ALA A 19 -11.26 20.78 -3.99
N PRO A 20 -10.16 21.48 -4.33
CA PRO A 20 -8.82 21.00 -4.03
C PRO A 20 -8.65 20.87 -2.52
N LEU A 21 -8.31 19.65 -2.07
CA LEU A 21 -7.90 19.33 -0.71
C LEU A 21 -6.77 20.28 -0.28
N LYS A 22 -7.12 21.34 0.45
CA LYS A 22 -6.15 22.21 1.11
C LYS A 22 -5.35 21.35 2.08
N SER A 23 -4.04 21.33 1.89
CA SER A 23 -3.10 20.70 2.81
C SER A 23 -3.30 21.33 4.19
N PRO A 24 -3.71 20.58 5.23
CA PRO A 24 -3.80 21.15 6.55
C PRO A 24 -2.38 21.50 7.02
N GLU A 25 -2.20 22.75 7.44
CA GLU A 25 -1.01 23.14 8.19
C GLU A 25 -0.96 22.31 9.49
N PRO A 26 0.21 21.84 9.93
CA PRO A 26 0.34 21.04 11.15
C PRO A 26 -0.13 21.89 12.34
N LYS A 27 -1.32 21.60 12.85
CA LYS A 27 -1.84 22.22 14.08
C LYS A 27 -1.06 21.67 15.26
N GLU A 28 -0.57 22.56 16.11
CA GLU A 28 0.04 22.20 17.39
C GLU A 28 -0.92 21.34 18.21
N PHE A 29 -0.46 20.14 18.59
CA PHE A 29 -1.20 19.16 19.37
C PHE A 29 -1.42 19.65 20.81
N SER A 30 -2.51 20.39 21.01
CA SER A 30 -2.95 20.86 22.34
C SER A 30 -3.50 19.70 23.17
N SER A 31 -2.76 19.39 24.25
CA SER A 31 -2.96 18.33 25.23
C SER A 31 -4.28 18.41 26.04
N LYS A 32 -4.73 17.22 26.49
CA LYS A 32 -5.82 16.90 27.43
C LYS A 32 -7.24 16.71 26.86
N LYS A 33 -7.38 15.95 25.76
CA LYS A 33 -8.58 15.12 25.63
C LYS A 33 -8.34 13.79 26.31
N ILE A 34 -9.30 13.33 27.11
CA ILE A 34 -9.28 11.99 27.70
C ILE A 34 -9.48 11.00 26.55
N ILE A 35 -8.51 10.12 26.34
CA ILE A 35 -8.59 9.08 25.31
C ILE A 35 -9.66 8.06 25.74
N PRO A 36 -10.63 7.73 24.89
CA PRO A 36 -11.66 6.75 25.22
C PRO A 36 -11.07 5.34 25.46
N ARG A 37 -11.79 4.51 26.21
CA ARG A 37 -11.28 3.19 26.69
C ARG A 37 -11.12 2.17 25.57
N GLU A 38 -11.87 2.33 24.49
CA GLU A 38 -11.87 1.45 23.33
C GLU A 38 -10.67 1.65 22.40
N TYR A 39 -9.86 2.69 22.63
CA TYR A 39 -8.66 2.96 21.86
C TYR A 39 -7.41 2.41 22.56
N ILE A 40 -6.55 1.76 21.79
CA ILE A 40 -5.25 1.26 22.23
C ILE A 40 -4.11 2.10 21.65
N PRO A 41 -2.99 2.28 22.38
CA PRO A 41 -1.85 3.02 21.87
C PRO A 41 -1.04 2.19 20.87
N VAL A 42 -0.68 2.80 19.75
CA VAL A 42 0.29 2.30 18.76
C VAL A 42 1.51 3.20 18.80
N LYS A 43 2.67 2.64 19.15
CA LYS A 43 3.95 3.36 19.13
C LYS A 43 4.60 3.15 17.76
N LEU A 44 4.68 4.21 16.98
CA LEU A 44 5.25 4.14 15.63
C LEU A 44 6.77 4.17 15.69
N ASN A 45 7.43 3.30 14.93
CA ASN A 45 8.89 3.24 14.87
C ASN A 45 9.51 4.41 14.12
N SER A 46 8.69 5.22 13.44
CA SER A 46 9.12 6.51 12.88
C SER A 46 9.46 7.55 13.96
N LEU A 47 9.07 7.30 15.22
CA LEU A 47 9.27 8.21 16.36
C LEU A 47 8.71 9.62 16.12
N GLY A 48 7.70 9.76 15.27
CA GLY A 48 7.12 11.06 14.91
C GLY A 48 8.02 11.95 14.05
N LYS A 49 9.05 11.38 13.40
CA LYS A 49 9.97 12.12 12.52
C LYS A 49 9.46 12.31 11.10
N LEU A 50 8.35 11.63 10.77
CA LEU A 50 7.65 11.74 9.51
C LEU A 50 6.44 12.67 9.71
N HIS A 51 5.28 12.32 9.17
CA HIS A 51 4.07 13.13 9.34
C HIS A 51 3.23 12.71 10.55
N ALA A 52 3.15 11.40 10.82
CA ALA A 52 2.35 10.90 11.93
C ALA A 52 3.01 11.21 13.29
N PRO A 53 2.24 11.33 14.37
CA PRO A 53 2.77 11.43 15.72
C PRO A 53 3.54 10.16 16.12
N ALA A 54 4.44 10.25 17.09
CA ALA A 54 5.18 9.08 17.59
C ALA A 54 4.27 8.02 18.24
N ILE A 55 3.13 8.44 18.78
CA ILE A 55 2.12 7.57 19.38
C ILE A 55 0.79 8.02 18.84
N ILE A 56 0.01 7.07 18.33
CA ILE A 56 -1.38 7.27 17.95
C ILE A 56 -2.26 6.30 18.73
N HIS A 57 -3.55 6.57 18.82
CA HIS A 57 -4.51 5.70 19.47
C HIS A 57 -5.52 5.22 18.44
N VAL A 58 -5.73 3.91 18.39
CA VAL A 58 -6.61 3.26 17.41
C VAL A 58 -7.63 2.39 18.12
N ARG A 59 -8.87 2.41 17.65
CA ARG A 59 -9.91 1.44 18.07
C ARG A 59 -9.92 0.23 17.13
N ASN A 60 -10.69 -0.81 17.48
CA ASN A 60 -11.00 -1.90 16.55
C ASN A 60 -11.95 -1.45 15.42
N TYR A 61 -12.03 -2.24 14.36
CA TYR A 61 -13.08 -2.13 13.35
C TYR A 61 -14.46 -2.32 13.99
N ASN A 62 -15.44 -1.52 13.56
CA ASN A 62 -16.84 -1.85 13.79
C ASN A 62 -17.38 -2.71 12.63
N MET A 63 -18.63 -3.13 12.70
CA MET A 63 -19.23 -3.97 11.65
C MET A 63 -19.29 -3.26 10.29
N GLU A 64 -19.55 -1.95 10.27
CA GLU A 64 -19.57 -1.16 9.04
C GLU A 64 -18.18 -1.09 8.39
N ASP A 65 -17.15 -0.84 9.19
CA ASP A 65 -15.75 -0.81 8.76
C ASP A 65 -15.34 -2.18 8.18
N ALA A 66 -15.70 -3.28 8.84
CA ALA A 66 -15.38 -4.63 8.39
C ALA A 66 -16.12 -5.02 7.10
N LEU A 67 -17.41 -4.65 6.99
CA LEU A 67 -18.19 -4.85 5.77
C LEU A 67 -17.59 -4.04 4.61
N GLU A 68 -17.23 -2.79 4.87
CA GLU A 68 -16.59 -1.91 3.88
C GLU A 68 -15.28 -2.52 3.38
N LEU A 69 -14.41 -3.03 4.26
CA LEU A 69 -13.19 -3.76 3.82
C LEU A 69 -13.48 -5.02 3.02
N SER A 70 -14.55 -5.76 3.36
CA SER A 70 -14.87 -7.03 2.70
C SER A 70 -15.39 -6.89 1.27
N LEU A 71 -15.92 -5.72 0.92
CA LEU A 71 -16.51 -5.43 -0.39
C LEU A 71 -15.51 -4.82 -1.37
N VAL A 72 -14.28 -4.60 -0.93
CA VAL A 72 -13.28 -3.82 -1.66
C VAL A 72 -12.50 -4.70 -2.62
N ASP A 73 -12.35 -4.20 -3.85
CA ASP A 73 -11.44 -4.78 -4.84
C ASP A 73 -9.98 -4.40 -4.55
N GLU A 74 -9.03 -5.14 -5.14
CA GLU A 74 -7.60 -4.85 -4.96
C GLU A 74 -7.20 -3.45 -5.45
N GLU A 75 -7.93 -2.89 -6.42
CA GLU A 75 -7.62 -1.59 -7.02
C GLU A 75 -7.86 -0.42 -6.06
N THR A 76 -8.94 -0.49 -5.27
CA THR A 76 -9.38 0.51 -4.30
C THR A 76 -9.05 0.15 -2.84
N ALA A 77 -8.41 -1.00 -2.62
CA ALA A 77 -8.02 -1.49 -1.29
C ALA A 77 -7.28 -0.47 -0.43
N LEU A 78 -6.34 0.25 -1.01
CA LEU A 78 -5.53 1.21 -0.26
C LEU A 78 -6.35 2.44 0.15
N GLU A 79 -7.13 2.97 -0.77
CA GLU A 79 -8.02 4.12 -0.61
C GLU A 79 -9.03 3.86 0.51
N THR A 80 -9.70 2.70 0.48
CA THR A 80 -10.67 2.30 1.50
C THR A 80 -10.00 2.03 2.84
N THR A 81 -8.82 1.41 2.85
CA THR A 81 -8.03 1.23 4.08
C THR A 81 -7.71 2.59 4.73
N MET A 82 -7.34 3.60 3.95
CA MET A 82 -7.06 4.94 4.47
C MET A 82 -8.31 5.61 5.04
N TYR A 83 -9.44 5.48 4.34
CA TYR A 83 -10.72 6.01 4.79
C TYR A 83 -11.13 5.41 6.14
N ILE A 84 -11.00 4.10 6.29
CA ILE A 84 -11.34 3.38 7.53
C ILE A 84 -10.37 3.73 8.65
N LEU A 85 -9.07 3.77 8.38
CA LEU A 85 -8.09 4.19 9.38
C LEU A 85 -8.34 5.61 9.87
N ASN A 86 -8.78 6.52 9.01
CA ASN A 86 -9.14 7.89 9.41
C ASN A 86 -10.34 7.93 10.38
N LYS A 87 -11.25 6.95 10.33
CA LYS A 87 -12.34 6.79 11.31
C LYS A 87 -11.90 6.08 12.60
N MET A 88 -10.81 5.32 12.55
CA MET A 88 -10.32 4.50 13.67
C MET A 88 -9.25 5.20 14.51
N ILE A 89 -8.52 6.15 13.94
CA ILE A 89 -7.47 6.91 14.61
C ILE A 89 -8.10 8.06 15.40
N TYR A 90 -7.70 8.19 16.66
CA TYR A 90 -8.19 9.23 17.55
C TYR A 90 -7.57 10.61 17.27
N GLU A 91 -6.28 10.62 16.94
CA GLU A 91 -5.53 11.84 16.67
C GLU A 91 -6.03 12.55 15.42
N SER A 92 -6.01 13.89 15.46
CA SER A 92 -6.34 14.70 14.30
C SER A 92 -5.14 14.81 13.36
N PHE A 93 -4.88 13.74 12.60
CA PHE A 93 -3.98 13.76 11.44
C PHE A 93 -4.57 12.91 10.31
N ASP A 94 -4.17 13.20 9.08
CA ASP A 94 -4.68 12.52 7.89
C ASP A 94 -3.81 11.28 7.56
N PRO A 95 -4.36 10.04 7.65
CA PRO A 95 -3.60 8.81 7.45
C PRO A 95 -3.00 8.65 6.06
N VAL A 96 -3.47 9.38 5.04
CA VAL A 96 -2.86 9.31 3.71
C VAL A 96 -1.41 9.83 3.73
N TYR A 97 -1.00 10.58 4.75
CA TYR A 97 0.39 10.99 4.96
C TYR A 97 1.21 10.00 5.79
N LEU A 98 0.74 8.77 6.00
CA LEU A 98 1.58 7.71 6.57
C LEU A 98 2.62 7.25 5.55
N HIS A 99 3.78 6.83 6.05
CA HIS A 99 4.65 5.91 5.32
C HIS A 99 4.08 4.50 5.36
N VAL A 100 4.37 3.66 4.35
CA VAL A 100 3.83 2.30 4.26
C VAL A 100 4.19 1.43 5.48
N GLU A 101 5.37 1.63 6.05
CA GLU A 101 5.79 0.90 7.26
C GLU A 101 5.02 1.34 8.51
N GLU A 102 4.64 2.62 8.62
CA GLU A 102 3.77 3.08 9.72
C GLU A 102 2.37 2.48 9.56
N LEU A 103 1.84 2.43 8.34
CA LEU A 103 0.57 1.74 8.05
C LEU A 103 0.61 0.28 8.50
N LYS A 104 1.65 -0.46 8.12
CA LYS A 104 1.81 -1.87 8.49
C LYS A 104 1.85 -2.06 10.01
N GLU A 105 2.57 -1.20 10.73
CA GLU A 105 2.64 -1.24 12.20
C GLU A 105 1.28 -1.03 12.85
N ILE A 106 0.50 -0.08 12.34
CA ILE A 106 -0.85 0.20 12.82
C ILE A 106 -1.73 -1.03 12.60
N LEU A 107 -1.76 -1.57 11.38
CA LEU A 107 -2.61 -2.72 11.06
C LEU A 107 -2.18 -3.99 11.80
N LEU A 108 -0.88 -4.26 11.93
CA LEU A 108 -0.38 -5.39 12.74
C LEU A 108 -0.79 -5.24 14.21
N THR A 109 -0.72 -4.02 14.75
CA THR A 109 -1.12 -3.76 16.14
C THR A 109 -2.62 -3.97 16.32
N VAL A 110 -3.45 -3.46 15.42
CA VAL A 110 -4.91 -3.70 15.43
C VAL A 110 -5.20 -5.20 15.33
N TYR A 111 -4.58 -5.90 14.38
CA TYR A 111 -4.76 -7.34 14.20
C TYR A 111 -4.41 -8.12 15.47
N SER A 112 -3.23 -7.85 16.05
CA SER A 112 -2.73 -8.57 17.23
C SER A 112 -3.57 -8.36 18.49
N ASN A 113 -4.17 -7.18 18.66
CA ASN A 113 -4.92 -6.84 19.86
C ASN A 113 -6.40 -7.27 19.78
N PHE A 114 -6.97 -7.31 18.57
CA PHE A 114 -8.41 -7.50 18.41
C PHE A 114 -8.81 -8.79 17.68
N TRP A 115 -7.90 -9.44 16.96
CA TRP A 115 -8.23 -10.56 16.07
C TRP A 115 -7.49 -11.84 16.41
N SER A 116 -6.17 -11.84 16.32
CA SER A 116 -5.37 -13.05 16.55
C SER A 116 -3.94 -12.70 16.91
N SER A 117 -3.33 -13.49 17.79
CA SER A 117 -1.89 -13.39 18.10
C SER A 117 -0.98 -14.04 17.04
N THR A 118 -1.56 -14.62 15.99
CA THR A 118 -0.87 -15.41 14.97
C THR A 118 -1.41 -15.05 13.59
N LEU A 119 -0.51 -14.82 12.63
CA LEU A 119 -0.85 -14.73 11.21
C LEU A 119 -0.89 -16.16 10.65
N SER A 120 -2.05 -16.60 10.18
CA SER A 120 -2.24 -17.97 9.71
C SER A 120 -2.00 -18.10 8.21
N GLU A 121 -1.64 -19.31 7.79
CA GLU A 121 -1.56 -19.71 6.37
C GLU A 121 -0.63 -18.84 5.50
N PHE A 122 0.45 -18.32 6.08
CA PHE A 122 1.42 -17.52 5.32
C PHE A 122 2.26 -18.41 4.41
N LEU A 123 2.45 -17.99 3.16
CA LEU A 123 3.32 -18.68 2.20
C LEU A 123 4.73 -18.85 2.79
N TYR A 124 5.19 -20.10 2.88
CA TYR A 124 6.52 -20.43 3.40
C TYR A 124 7.57 -20.35 2.27
N PRO A 125 8.54 -19.41 2.33
CA PRO A 125 9.60 -19.30 1.34
C PRO A 125 10.67 -20.37 1.60
N TYR A 126 10.50 -21.56 1.02
CA TYR A 126 11.44 -22.67 1.17
C TYR A 126 12.63 -22.57 0.22
N GLU A 127 13.72 -23.23 0.60
CA GLU A 127 14.88 -23.48 -0.25
C GLU A 127 14.82 -24.91 -0.84
N ASN A 128 15.45 -25.15 -1.98
CA ASN A 128 15.35 -26.45 -2.68
C ASN A 128 15.87 -27.61 -1.81
N GLU A 129 16.87 -27.36 -0.97
CA GLU A 129 17.47 -28.34 -0.06
C GLU A 129 16.46 -28.84 0.98
N GLU A 130 15.45 -28.03 1.34
CA GLU A 130 14.41 -28.44 2.28
C GLU A 130 13.43 -29.46 1.69
N LEU A 131 13.27 -29.47 0.36
CA LEU A 131 12.40 -30.40 -0.33
C LEU A 131 12.90 -31.85 -0.21
N GLU A 132 14.19 -32.06 0.04
CA GLU A 132 14.76 -33.40 0.26
C GLU A 132 14.28 -34.05 1.56
N PHE A 133 13.66 -33.28 2.47
CA PHE A 133 13.04 -33.78 3.69
C PHE A 133 11.56 -34.14 3.54
N THR A 134 10.99 -33.90 2.35
CA THR A 134 9.61 -34.27 2.03
C THR A 134 9.55 -35.59 1.28
N ASP A 135 8.43 -36.31 1.39
CA ASP A 135 8.20 -37.49 0.57
C ASP A 135 8.12 -37.13 -0.92
N PHE A 136 8.39 -38.12 -1.79
CA PHE A 136 8.47 -37.91 -3.23
C PHE A 136 7.19 -37.30 -3.82
N GLU A 137 6.02 -37.73 -3.36
CA GLU A 137 4.73 -37.25 -3.86
C GLU A 137 4.51 -35.78 -3.46
N SER A 138 4.73 -35.44 -2.19
CA SER A 138 4.67 -34.05 -1.71
C SER A 138 5.65 -33.15 -2.47
N LYS A 139 6.88 -33.61 -2.69
CA LYS A 139 7.91 -32.89 -3.45
C LYS A 139 7.45 -32.59 -4.88
N GLU A 140 6.94 -33.58 -5.59
CA GLU A 140 6.42 -33.39 -6.95
C GLU A 140 5.22 -32.44 -6.98
N ARG A 141 4.32 -32.53 -5.99
CA ARG A 141 3.17 -31.62 -5.89
C ARG A 141 3.58 -30.18 -5.62
N ILE A 142 4.56 -29.96 -4.75
CA ILE A 142 5.10 -28.63 -4.46
C ILE A 142 5.78 -28.04 -5.71
N ILE A 143 6.65 -28.82 -6.38
CA ILE A 143 7.33 -28.38 -7.61
C ILE A 143 6.33 -28.07 -8.73
N ALA A 144 5.25 -28.84 -8.83
CA ALA A 144 4.19 -28.62 -9.80
C ALA A 144 3.21 -27.49 -9.42
N GLY A 145 3.39 -26.82 -8.28
CA GLY A 145 2.48 -25.77 -7.78
C GLY A 145 1.11 -26.29 -7.35
N LYS A 146 0.97 -27.61 -7.15
CA LYS A 146 -0.27 -28.26 -6.68
C LYS A 146 -0.40 -28.27 -5.16
N GLN A 147 0.66 -27.87 -4.46
CA GLN A 147 0.71 -27.75 -3.01
C GLN A 147 1.61 -26.58 -2.65
N THR A 148 1.10 -25.70 -1.80
CA THR A 148 1.82 -24.52 -1.35
C THR A 148 2.15 -24.70 0.12
N PRO A 149 3.44 -24.83 0.49
CA PRO A 149 3.83 -24.89 1.89
C PRO A 149 3.44 -23.59 2.59
N ASN A 150 2.66 -23.71 3.67
CA ASN A 150 2.22 -22.58 4.48
C ASN A 150 2.70 -22.75 5.92
N VAL A 151 2.83 -21.63 6.64
CA VAL A 151 3.22 -21.60 8.04
C VAL A 151 2.43 -20.55 8.80
N ASP A 152 2.15 -20.84 10.06
CA ASP A 152 1.59 -19.88 11.00
C ASP A 152 2.73 -19.08 11.65
N ILE A 153 2.61 -17.76 11.65
CA ILE A 153 3.61 -16.84 12.19
C ILE A 153 3.06 -16.19 13.47
N PRO A 154 3.53 -16.59 14.66
CA PRO A 154 3.19 -15.89 15.90
C PRO A 154 3.67 -14.43 15.85
N ILE A 155 2.76 -13.47 16.01
CA ILE A 155 3.06 -12.04 15.86
C ILE A 155 4.12 -11.58 16.86
N LYS A 156 4.14 -12.19 18.05
CA LYS A 156 5.18 -11.92 19.08
C LYS A 156 6.62 -12.18 18.61
N LEU A 157 6.81 -12.98 17.54
CA LEU A 157 8.12 -13.26 16.95
C LEU A 157 8.52 -12.24 15.87
N ILE A 158 7.56 -11.45 15.39
CA ILE A 158 7.80 -10.40 14.41
C ILE A 158 8.45 -9.22 15.14
N LYS A 159 9.73 -9.02 14.84
CA LYS A 159 10.48 -7.87 15.37
C LYS A 159 10.16 -6.62 14.56
N THR A 160 10.37 -5.46 15.16
CA THR A 160 10.28 -4.20 14.47
C THR A 160 11.52 -3.35 14.75
N ASP A 161 11.91 -2.55 13.76
CA ASP A 161 13.10 -1.73 13.78
C ASP A 161 12.73 -0.25 13.87
N VAL A 162 13.34 0.45 14.82
CA VAL A 162 13.14 1.89 15.04
C VAL A 162 13.94 2.70 14.02
N ILE A 163 13.35 3.74 13.46
CA ILE A 163 14.05 4.64 12.52
C ILE A 163 15.29 5.25 13.17
N HIS A 164 16.35 5.41 12.38
CA HIS A 164 17.63 5.88 12.90
C HIS A 164 17.49 7.22 13.65
N LYS A 165 18.15 7.35 14.81
CA LYS A 165 18.02 8.52 15.70
C LYS A 165 18.38 9.85 15.03
N ASP A 166 19.30 9.83 14.07
CA ASP A 166 19.72 11.02 13.33
C ASP A 166 18.90 11.31 12.07
N PHE A 167 17.97 10.43 11.69
CA PHE A 167 17.12 10.65 10.53
C PHE A 167 16.24 11.90 10.72
N LYS A 168 16.18 12.75 9.69
CA LYS A 168 15.35 13.97 9.62
C LYS A 168 14.91 14.22 8.19
N GLU A 169 13.69 14.75 8.04
CA GLU A 169 13.20 15.31 6.79
C GLU A 169 13.15 16.84 6.84
N PRO A 170 13.30 17.53 5.69
CA PRO A 170 13.64 16.98 4.36
C PRO A 170 15.12 16.57 4.25
N ILE A 171 15.40 15.60 3.37
CA ILE A 171 16.75 15.12 3.06
C ILE A 171 17.38 16.02 2.00
N LYS A 172 18.32 16.87 2.42
CA LYS A 172 19.06 17.78 1.53
C LYS A 172 20.29 17.09 0.95
N ILE A 173 20.39 17.06 -0.37
CA ILE A 173 21.54 16.51 -1.10
C ILE A 173 22.14 17.63 -1.95
N LYS A 174 23.45 17.83 -1.83
CA LYS A 174 24.22 18.79 -2.62
C LYS A 174 25.26 18.04 -3.45
N VAL A 175 25.26 18.28 -4.76
CA VAL A 175 26.26 17.75 -5.71
C VAL A 175 26.76 18.92 -6.53
N LYS A 176 28.06 19.23 -6.41
CA LYS A 176 28.65 20.46 -6.98
C LYS A 176 27.88 21.71 -6.48
N ASP A 177 27.43 22.57 -7.39
CA ASP A 177 26.66 23.78 -7.08
C ASP A 177 25.14 23.57 -7.11
N LYS A 178 24.68 22.33 -7.34
CA LYS A 178 23.27 21.98 -7.40
C LYS A 178 22.80 21.36 -6.09
N GLU A 179 21.54 21.64 -5.74
CA GLU A 179 20.91 21.16 -4.51
C GLU A 179 19.50 20.66 -4.77
N VAL A 180 19.17 19.51 -4.19
CA VAL A 180 17.86 18.85 -4.29
C VAL A 180 17.44 18.36 -2.90
N TYR A 181 16.15 18.48 -2.60
CA TYR A 181 15.54 18.07 -1.33
C TYR A 181 14.53 16.97 -1.59
N PHE A 182 14.65 15.91 -0.82
CA PHE A 182 13.79 14.74 -0.86
C PHE A 182 13.04 14.56 0.48
N ARG A 183 12.01 13.72 0.48
CA ARG A 183 11.41 13.10 1.67
C ARG A 183 11.12 11.64 1.37
N LEU A 184 10.84 10.84 2.40
CA LEU A 184 10.29 9.51 2.17
C LEU A 184 8.91 9.59 1.51
N SER A 185 8.55 8.50 0.83
CA SER A 185 7.24 8.36 0.21
C SER A 185 6.13 8.34 1.26
N ARG A 186 4.93 8.71 0.82
CA ARG A 186 3.70 8.69 1.60
C ARG A 186 2.65 7.92 0.82
N ILE A 187 1.65 7.38 1.50
CA ILE A 187 0.53 6.71 0.82
C ILE A 187 -0.15 7.64 -0.18
N LYS A 188 -0.33 8.91 0.19
CA LYS A 188 -0.84 9.98 -0.67
C LYS A 188 -0.09 10.07 -2.00
N ASP A 189 1.22 9.85 -2.02
CA ASP A 189 2.01 9.92 -3.25
C ASP A 189 1.60 8.83 -4.24
N VAL A 190 1.27 7.64 -3.72
CA VAL A 190 0.79 6.50 -4.52
C VAL A 190 -0.61 6.82 -5.05
N LEU A 191 -1.51 7.30 -4.19
CA LEU A 191 -2.88 7.65 -4.55
C LEU A 191 -2.94 8.74 -5.64
N GLU A 192 -2.22 9.85 -5.44
CA GLU A 192 -2.14 10.94 -6.44
C GLU A 192 -1.52 10.47 -7.76
N SER A 193 -0.56 9.53 -7.70
CA SER A 193 0.08 8.99 -8.91
C SER A 193 -0.84 8.04 -9.67
N LYS A 194 -1.63 7.21 -8.97
CA LYS A 194 -2.67 6.37 -9.59
C LYS A 194 -3.70 7.22 -10.31
N GLU A 195 -4.28 8.20 -9.62
CA GLU A 195 -5.30 9.10 -10.16
C GLU A 195 -4.78 9.85 -11.40
N TYR A 196 -3.52 10.32 -11.36
CA TYR A 196 -2.88 10.96 -12.51
C TYR A 196 -2.75 10.02 -13.71
N ILE A 197 -2.36 8.76 -13.48
CA ILE A 197 -2.16 7.77 -14.54
C ILE A 197 -3.48 7.35 -15.18
N GLU A 198 -4.51 7.09 -14.36
CA GLU A 198 -5.87 6.81 -14.82
C GLU A 198 -6.37 7.94 -15.73
N LYS A 199 -6.30 9.20 -15.26
CA LYS A 199 -6.68 10.37 -16.06
C LYS A 199 -5.90 10.48 -17.37
N LYS A 200 -4.58 10.24 -17.32
CA LYS A 200 -3.70 10.35 -18.49
C LYS A 200 -3.97 9.27 -19.54
N TYR A 201 -4.35 8.06 -19.11
CA TYR A 201 -4.48 6.89 -19.97
C TYR A 201 -5.93 6.44 -20.22
N LEU A 202 -6.93 7.13 -19.65
CA LEU A 202 -8.36 6.80 -19.74
C LEU A 202 -8.83 6.43 -21.16
N ALA A 203 -8.44 7.20 -22.18
CA ALA A 203 -8.83 6.92 -23.56
C ALA A 203 -8.26 5.58 -24.08
N LYS A 204 -7.02 5.26 -23.71
CA LYS A 204 -6.37 3.99 -24.09
C LYS A 204 -6.90 2.82 -23.27
N GLU A 205 -7.24 3.05 -22.00
CA GLU A 205 -7.89 2.02 -21.17
C GLU A 205 -9.24 1.61 -21.79
N LYS A 206 -10.02 2.58 -22.30
CA LYS A 206 -11.24 2.29 -23.05
C LYS A 206 -10.98 1.57 -24.38
N GLU A 207 -9.92 1.95 -25.10
CA GLU A 207 -9.51 1.29 -26.35
C GLU A 207 -9.15 -0.20 -26.13
N PHE A 208 -8.42 -0.50 -25.05
CA PHE A 208 -7.88 -1.84 -24.77
C PHE A 208 -8.68 -2.66 -23.76
N SER A 209 -9.86 -2.22 -23.33
CA SER A 209 -10.66 -2.93 -22.31
C SER A 209 -10.97 -4.37 -22.73
N ASN A 210 -11.45 -4.56 -23.97
CA ASN A 210 -11.77 -5.89 -24.50
C ASN A 210 -10.53 -6.78 -24.62
N VAL A 211 -9.39 -6.20 -25.03
CA VAL A 211 -8.12 -6.93 -25.18
C VAL A 211 -7.62 -7.39 -23.81
N SER A 212 -7.68 -6.53 -22.79
CA SER A 212 -7.33 -6.86 -21.41
C SER A 212 -8.18 -8.02 -20.89
N SER A 213 -9.51 -7.96 -21.07
CA SER A 213 -10.41 -9.03 -20.65
C SER A 213 -10.13 -10.36 -21.36
N GLN A 214 -9.86 -10.33 -22.66
CA GLN A 214 -9.54 -11.54 -23.44
C GLN A 214 -8.20 -12.16 -23.03
N LEU A 215 -7.19 -11.34 -22.73
CA LEU A 215 -5.88 -11.81 -22.29
C LEU A 215 -5.89 -12.35 -20.86
N ASN A 216 -6.72 -11.77 -19.98
CA ASN A 216 -6.86 -12.22 -18.59
C ASN A 216 -7.81 -13.41 -18.43
N SER A 217 -8.58 -13.78 -19.47
CA SER A 217 -9.48 -14.94 -19.44
C SER A 217 -8.72 -16.23 -19.12
N GLU A 218 -9.29 -17.12 -18.32
CA GLU A 218 -8.73 -18.45 -18.04
C GLU A 218 -8.87 -19.41 -19.24
N ILE A 219 -9.72 -19.05 -20.21
CA ILE A 219 -10.01 -19.86 -21.39
C ILE A 219 -8.97 -19.54 -22.48
N GLU A 220 -8.10 -20.51 -22.76
CA GLU A 220 -7.00 -20.36 -23.74
C GLU A 220 -7.50 -20.01 -25.16
N SER A 221 -8.68 -20.51 -25.55
CA SER A 221 -9.29 -20.19 -26.84
C SER A 221 -9.74 -18.73 -26.96
N GLU A 222 -9.93 -18.01 -25.85
CA GLU A 222 -10.22 -16.58 -25.86
C GLU A 222 -8.95 -15.74 -25.95
N ARG A 223 -7.86 -16.17 -25.29
CA ARG A 223 -6.54 -15.53 -25.41
C ARG A 223 -6.04 -15.55 -26.85
N ASN A 224 -6.21 -16.68 -27.54
CA ASN A 224 -5.75 -16.86 -28.92
C ASN A 224 -6.58 -16.07 -29.97
N LYS A 225 -7.66 -15.39 -29.59
CA LYS A 225 -8.45 -14.54 -30.50
C LYS A 225 -7.84 -13.15 -30.72
N VAL A 226 -6.91 -12.71 -29.87
CA VAL A 226 -6.31 -11.39 -29.99
C VAL A 226 -5.26 -11.39 -31.10
N PRO A 227 -5.41 -10.56 -32.16
CA PRO A 227 -4.40 -10.46 -33.21
C PRO A 227 -3.04 -10.01 -32.65
N GLU A 228 -1.96 -10.55 -33.19
CA GLU A 228 -0.60 -10.28 -32.68
C GLU A 228 -0.24 -8.79 -32.70
N ASP A 229 -0.65 -8.05 -33.74
CA ASP A 229 -0.38 -6.61 -33.83
C ASP A 229 -1.12 -5.82 -32.74
N VAL A 230 -2.33 -6.24 -32.37
CA VAL A 230 -3.12 -5.66 -31.28
C VAL A 230 -2.48 -5.99 -29.94
N ARG A 231 -2.01 -7.23 -29.77
CA ARG A 231 -1.28 -7.66 -28.57
C ARG A 231 -0.01 -6.83 -28.36
N LEU A 232 0.80 -6.64 -29.39
CA LEU A 232 2.03 -5.83 -29.32
C LEU A 232 1.72 -4.36 -28.99
N LYS A 233 0.63 -3.79 -29.53
CA LYS A 233 0.18 -2.43 -29.16
C LYS A 233 -0.23 -2.34 -27.70
N TYR A 234 -0.98 -3.34 -27.21
CA TYR A 234 -1.39 -3.42 -25.81
C TYR A 234 -0.19 -3.55 -24.87
N GLU A 235 0.77 -4.42 -25.19
CA GLU A 235 2.01 -4.58 -24.41
C GLU A 235 2.82 -3.28 -24.35
N ALA A 236 2.99 -2.61 -25.49
CA ALA A 236 3.67 -1.32 -25.55
C ALA A 236 2.95 -0.26 -24.71
N TYR A 237 1.63 -0.26 -24.74
CA TYR A 237 0.78 0.58 -23.89
C TYR A 237 1.00 0.28 -22.40
N THR A 238 0.86 -0.97 -21.97
CA THR A 238 1.01 -1.41 -20.57
C THR A 238 2.41 -1.09 -20.05
N LYS A 239 3.45 -1.37 -20.84
CA LYS A 239 4.84 -1.03 -20.51
C LYS A 239 5.02 0.47 -20.30
N LYS A 240 4.46 1.30 -21.18
CA LYS A 240 4.55 2.76 -21.08
C LYS A 240 3.76 3.31 -19.89
N ARG A 241 2.54 2.80 -19.66
CA ARG A 241 1.70 3.16 -18.50
C ARG A 241 2.42 2.85 -17.19
N ASN A 242 2.95 1.63 -17.05
CA ASN A 242 3.66 1.22 -15.83
C ASN A 242 4.94 2.03 -15.62
N PHE A 243 5.70 2.32 -16.69
CA PHE A 243 6.86 3.20 -16.62
C PHE A 243 6.49 4.61 -16.13
N ASP A 244 5.41 5.18 -16.67
CA ASP A 244 4.93 6.50 -16.25
C ASP A 244 4.41 6.49 -14.80
N LEU A 245 3.77 5.40 -14.35
CA LEU A 245 3.31 5.23 -12.97
C LEU A 245 4.50 5.20 -11.99
N VAL A 246 5.50 4.36 -12.25
CA VAL A 246 6.72 4.30 -11.42
C VAL A 246 7.40 5.66 -11.37
N LYS A 247 7.47 6.36 -12.51
CA LYS A 247 8.03 7.71 -12.59
C LYS A 247 7.21 8.73 -11.80
N ALA A 248 5.87 8.66 -11.87
CA ALA A 248 4.99 9.53 -11.12
C ALA A 248 5.18 9.33 -9.61
N ILE A 249 5.18 8.07 -9.13
CA ILE A 249 5.43 7.73 -7.72
C ILE A 249 6.81 8.22 -7.29
N GLN A 250 7.87 7.91 -8.06
CA GLN A 250 9.23 8.25 -7.68
C GLN A 250 9.46 9.77 -7.65
N CYS A 251 8.84 10.55 -8.54
CA CYS A 251 9.04 12.00 -8.52
C CYS A 251 8.36 12.67 -7.33
N GLN A 252 7.36 12.04 -6.70
CA GLN A 252 6.63 12.62 -5.57
C GLN A 252 7.51 12.88 -4.34
N VAL A 253 8.61 12.14 -4.19
CA VAL A 253 9.58 12.37 -3.10
C VAL A 253 10.36 13.69 -3.24
N LEU A 254 10.35 14.33 -4.41
CA LEU A 254 10.99 15.63 -4.64
C LEU A 254 10.17 16.77 -4.01
N ILE A 255 10.79 17.53 -3.10
CA ILE A 255 10.17 18.71 -2.47
C ILE A 255 10.71 20.01 -3.08
N LYS A 256 12.01 20.06 -3.37
CA LYS A 256 12.68 21.25 -3.90
C LYS A 256 13.85 20.82 -4.77
N ALA A 257 14.01 21.46 -5.93
CA ALA A 257 15.13 21.20 -6.82
C ALA A 257 15.64 22.51 -7.42
N PHE A 258 16.96 22.72 -7.33
CA PHE A 258 17.66 23.88 -7.91
C PHE A 258 17.04 25.21 -7.47
N GLY A 259 16.77 25.34 -6.17
CA GLY A 259 16.18 26.55 -5.60
C GLY A 259 14.64 26.65 -5.68
N LYS A 260 13.98 25.88 -6.55
CA LYS A 260 12.52 25.93 -6.72
C LYS A 260 11.79 24.88 -5.87
N LYS A 261 10.82 25.31 -5.06
CA LYS A 261 9.86 24.41 -4.36
C LYS A 261 8.89 23.80 -5.38
N LEU A 262 8.62 22.51 -5.26
CA LEU A 262 7.80 21.74 -6.19
C LEU A 262 6.53 21.30 -5.45
N ASN A 263 5.38 21.91 -5.80
CA ASN A 263 4.14 21.68 -5.06
C ASN A 263 3.18 20.74 -5.79
N THR A 264 3.28 20.62 -7.11
CA THR A 264 2.38 19.79 -7.93
C THR A 264 3.12 18.62 -8.57
N LEU A 265 2.41 17.52 -8.85
CA LEU A 265 2.97 16.36 -9.55
C LEU A 265 3.57 16.73 -10.91
N ASN A 266 2.92 17.61 -11.68
CA ASN A 266 3.44 18.08 -12.98
C ASN A 266 4.78 18.83 -12.85
N GLU A 267 4.94 19.67 -11.82
CA GLU A 267 6.22 20.31 -11.54
C GLU A 267 7.29 19.29 -11.16
N LYS A 268 6.94 18.32 -10.31
CA LYS A 268 7.86 17.24 -9.90
C LYS A 268 8.30 16.39 -11.09
N LEU A 269 7.40 16.00 -11.98
CA LEU A 269 7.70 15.27 -13.22
C LEU A 269 8.64 16.05 -14.15
N LYS A 270 8.44 17.37 -14.28
CA LYS A 270 9.31 18.25 -15.09
C LYS A 270 10.72 18.34 -14.53
N TYR A 271 10.87 18.32 -13.21
CA TYR A 271 12.18 18.36 -12.54
C TYR A 271 12.82 16.99 -12.41
N TYR A 272 12.04 15.90 -12.36
CA TYR A 272 12.54 14.53 -12.30
C TYR A 272 13.56 14.25 -13.41
N THR A 273 13.27 14.68 -14.65
CA THR A 273 14.18 14.49 -15.79
C THR A 273 15.41 15.41 -15.77
N LYS A 274 15.43 16.43 -14.91
CA LYS A 274 16.55 17.36 -14.73
C LYS A 274 17.45 17.02 -13.55
N VAL A 275 16.97 16.17 -12.64
CA VAL A 275 17.73 15.71 -11.47
C VAL A 275 18.64 14.57 -11.92
N ASP A 276 19.94 14.83 -11.87
CA ASP A 276 20.96 13.88 -12.30
C ASP A 276 20.94 12.60 -11.44
N ILE A 277 21.31 11.46 -12.03
CA ILE A 277 21.30 10.15 -11.36
C ILE A 277 22.13 10.10 -10.06
N GLU A 278 23.14 10.96 -9.93
CA GLU A 278 23.97 11.07 -8.72
C GLU A 278 23.15 11.48 -7.48
N PHE A 279 22.14 12.33 -7.63
CA PHE A 279 21.25 12.71 -6.54
C PHE A 279 20.40 11.52 -6.07
N TRP A 280 19.86 10.74 -7.02
CA TRP A 280 19.07 9.54 -6.71
C TRP A 280 19.91 8.46 -6.03
N LYS A 281 21.15 8.23 -6.50
CA LYS A 281 22.09 7.32 -5.83
C LYS A 281 22.45 7.79 -4.41
N ALA A 282 22.65 9.09 -4.23
CA ALA A 282 22.89 9.65 -2.90
C ALA A 282 21.66 9.50 -1.98
N TYR A 283 20.45 9.75 -2.50
CA TYR A 283 19.20 9.59 -1.78
C TYR A 283 18.99 8.13 -1.33
N ASN A 284 19.17 7.16 -2.22
CA ASN A 284 19.04 5.74 -1.88
C ASN A 284 20.03 5.32 -0.78
N ARG A 285 21.30 5.75 -0.86
CA ARG A 285 22.29 5.48 0.20
C ARG A 285 21.88 6.06 1.55
N VAL A 286 21.24 7.23 1.57
CA VAL A 286 20.72 7.83 2.81
C VAL A 286 19.54 7.01 3.34
N ILE A 287 18.62 6.57 2.47
CA ILE A 287 17.49 5.72 2.87
C ILE A 287 17.98 4.41 3.49
N GLU A 288 18.82 3.68 2.77
CA GLU A 288 19.34 2.37 3.21
C GLU A 288 20.02 2.48 4.59
N LYS A 289 20.77 3.57 4.82
CA LYS A 289 21.51 3.78 6.06
C LYS A 289 20.67 4.31 7.22
N TYR A 290 19.72 5.20 6.96
CA TYR A 290 19.07 5.99 8.03
C TYR A 290 17.55 5.85 8.09
N ALA A 291 16.91 5.36 7.04
CA ALA A 291 15.45 5.29 6.91
C ALA A 291 14.91 3.86 6.80
N THR A 292 15.72 2.86 7.15
CA THR A 292 15.25 1.49 7.36
C THR A 292 14.60 1.39 8.73
N PHE A 293 13.29 1.17 8.77
CA PHE A 293 12.45 0.99 9.97
C PHE A 293 11.20 0.20 9.57
N GLY A 294 10.41 -0.24 10.55
CA GLY A 294 9.19 -0.97 10.26
C GLY A 294 9.19 -2.40 10.78
N ILE A 295 8.36 -3.23 10.16
CA ILE A 295 8.31 -4.67 10.42
C ILE A 295 9.56 -5.33 9.85
N ASN A 296 10.28 -6.08 10.68
CA ASN A 296 11.40 -6.88 10.22
C ASN A 296 10.87 -8.14 9.51
N PRO A 297 11.20 -8.35 8.22
CA PRO A 297 10.71 -9.51 7.47
C PRO A 297 11.35 -10.82 7.89
N GLU A 298 12.47 -10.81 8.62
CA GLU A 298 13.15 -12.01 9.08
C GLU A 298 12.51 -12.54 10.36
N VAL A 299 11.83 -13.67 10.25
CA VAL A 299 11.10 -14.30 11.36
C VAL A 299 11.55 -15.74 11.52
N GLU A 300 11.82 -16.13 12.77
CA GLU A 300 12.10 -17.51 13.15
C GLU A 300 10.78 -18.29 13.23
N VAL A 301 10.61 -19.29 12.36
CA VAL A 301 9.41 -20.12 12.29
C VAL A 301 9.77 -21.59 12.25
N LYS A 302 8.82 -22.46 12.59
CA LYS A 302 8.96 -23.90 12.40
C LYS A 302 8.69 -24.23 10.93
N SER A 303 9.70 -24.71 10.20
CA SER A 303 9.57 -25.12 8.80
C SER A 303 8.48 -26.20 8.67
N PRO A 304 7.47 -26.03 7.78
CA PRO A 304 6.47 -27.04 7.53
C PRO A 304 7.05 -28.26 6.80
N LEU A 305 8.22 -28.12 6.17
CA LEU A 305 8.89 -29.18 5.41
C LEU A 305 9.82 -30.01 6.29
N THR A 306 10.60 -29.36 7.16
CA THR A 306 11.65 -30.04 7.96
C THR A 306 11.30 -30.18 9.44
N GLY A 307 10.29 -29.45 9.93
CA GLY A 307 9.92 -29.38 11.34
C GLY A 307 10.92 -28.62 12.23
N LYS A 308 12.00 -28.07 11.68
CA LYS A 308 13.04 -27.33 12.41
C LYS A 308 12.72 -25.84 12.52
N LEU A 309 13.24 -25.17 13.54
CA LEU A 309 13.19 -23.71 13.64
C LEU A 309 14.20 -23.11 12.67
N ILE A 310 13.73 -22.25 11.77
CA ILE A 310 14.52 -21.62 10.71
C ILE A 310 14.10 -20.17 10.57
N ILE A 311 15.07 -19.28 10.37
CA ILE A 311 14.81 -17.88 10.02
C ILE A 311 14.50 -17.79 8.54
N ARG A 312 13.35 -17.19 8.22
CA ARG A 312 12.91 -16.95 6.85
C ARG A 312 12.49 -15.51 6.66
N ARG A 313 12.69 -15.01 5.44
CA ARG A 313 12.32 -13.66 5.04
C ARG A 313 10.93 -13.68 4.43
N PHE A 314 9.94 -13.22 5.18
CA PHE A 314 8.56 -13.11 4.72
C PHE A 314 8.29 -11.75 4.08
N GLN A 315 7.43 -11.72 3.06
CA GLN A 315 6.98 -10.48 2.45
C GLN A 315 5.68 -10.03 3.10
N PHE A 316 5.77 -9.22 4.15
CA PHE A 316 4.59 -8.61 4.76
C PHE A 316 4.08 -7.42 3.94
N ARG A 317 2.89 -7.56 3.38
CA ARG A 317 2.08 -6.51 2.77
C ARG A 317 1.07 -6.00 3.80
N TYR A 318 0.60 -4.77 3.63
CA TYR A 318 -0.41 -4.21 4.53
C TYR A 318 -1.73 -5.00 4.47
N LEU A 319 -2.07 -5.54 3.30
CA LEU A 319 -3.25 -6.39 3.09
C LEU A 319 -3.21 -7.67 3.93
N ASP A 320 -2.01 -8.19 4.24
CA ASP A 320 -1.88 -9.42 5.03
C ASP A 320 -2.33 -9.21 6.50
N PHE A 321 -2.53 -7.96 6.92
CA PHE A 321 -3.05 -7.58 8.24
C PHE A 321 -4.51 -7.11 8.20
N LEU A 322 -5.11 -7.01 7.01
CA LEU A 322 -6.52 -6.74 6.87
C LEU A 322 -7.27 -8.06 6.93
N ARG A 323 -8.01 -8.29 8.01
CA ARG A 323 -9.01 -9.34 8.02
C ARG A 323 -10.29 -8.75 7.46
N ALA A 324 -10.62 -9.12 6.21
CA ALA A 324 -12.01 -9.17 5.81
C ALA A 324 -12.71 -10.27 6.65
N LEU A 325 -14.04 -10.26 6.71
CA LEU A 325 -14.89 -11.07 7.59
C LEU A 325 -14.68 -12.61 7.54
N ASP A 326 -13.72 -13.10 6.76
CA ASP A 326 -13.35 -14.51 6.76
C ASP A 326 -12.60 -14.89 8.05
N VAL A 327 -13.29 -15.73 8.82
CA VAL A 327 -12.84 -16.49 9.99
C VAL A 327 -12.93 -15.73 11.32
N GLN A 328 -14.15 -15.47 11.81
CA GLN A 328 -14.34 -15.46 13.26
C GLN A 328 -14.15 -16.89 13.77
N ASN A 329 -13.09 -17.13 14.55
CA ASN A 329 -13.05 -18.27 15.45
C ASN A 329 -13.95 -17.91 16.64
N ASP A 330 -15.07 -18.62 16.78
CA ASP A 330 -16.16 -18.42 17.77
C ASP A 330 -15.77 -18.56 19.26
N ASN A 331 -14.48 -18.50 19.60
CA ASN A 331 -14.00 -18.81 20.96
C ASN A 331 -14.10 -17.65 21.96
N ALA A 332 -14.61 -16.47 21.57
CA ALA A 332 -14.60 -15.27 22.40
C ALA A 332 -15.91 -14.98 23.14
N TYR A 333 -16.98 -15.74 22.91
CA TYR A 333 -18.27 -15.50 23.54
C TYR A 333 -18.94 -16.81 23.98
N THR A 334 -19.66 -16.74 25.10
CA THR A 334 -20.57 -17.80 25.54
C THR A 334 -21.97 -17.33 25.25
N VAL A 335 -22.69 -18.04 24.37
CA VAL A 335 -24.11 -17.79 24.14
C VAL A 335 -24.91 -18.60 25.15
N SER A 336 -25.63 -17.94 26.04
CA SER A 336 -26.67 -18.55 26.85
C SER A 336 -28.03 -18.03 26.39
N PHE A 337 -28.97 -18.93 26.16
CA PHE A 337 -30.37 -18.57 25.96
C PHE A 337 -31.03 -18.42 27.33
N GLY A 338 -31.86 -17.38 27.51
CA GLY A 338 -32.64 -17.22 28.74
C GLY A 338 -33.62 -18.37 28.94
N GLU A 339 -33.94 -18.67 30.20
CA GLU A 339 -34.98 -19.64 30.60
C GLU A 339 -36.38 -19.26 30.08
#